data_AF-X1URD9-F1
#
_entry.id   AF-X1URD9-F1
#
_cell.length_a   1.000
_cell.length_b   1.000
_cell.length_c   1.000
_cell.angle_alpha   90.00
_cell.angle_beta   90.00
_cell.angle_gamma   90.00
#
_symmetry.space_group_name_H-M   'P 1'
#
loop_
_entity.id
_entity.type
_entity.pdbx_description
1 polymer ?
#
loop_
_entity_poly.entity_id
_entity_poly.type
_entity_poly.pdbx_seq_one_letter_code
_entity_poly.pdbx_strand_id
1 'polypeptide(L)'
;MFMNANSIQYSSPQFRILSDKQMEELHFATLQILERTGVAFQCQEAIDILGNAGADVSNPNRVKIPSYLVEQALRTAPKMITLYTREGEPAIVLNGTTGSHFGAFPDNITHLDPYTGKRRECYVGDIANMARLIDALPNMEWAFTGSSHPTVPPSIADKVTVLQLVL
;
A
#
# COMPACT_ATOMS: atom_id res chain seq x y z
N MET A 1 15.14 29.67 1.49
CA MET A 1 13.82 29.34 0.92
C MET A 1 13.74 30.02 -0.43
N PHE A 2 14.03 29.29 -1.51
CA PHE A 2 13.96 29.85 -2.86
C PHE A 2 12.56 29.56 -3.41
N MET A 3 11.69 30.56 -3.42
CA MET A 3 10.43 30.50 -4.19
C MET A 3 10.79 30.76 -5.65
N ASN A 4 10.57 29.77 -6.51
CA ASN A 4 10.56 30.01 -7.95
C ASN A 4 9.33 30.84 -8.29
N ALA A 5 9.52 31.99 -8.93
CA ALA A 5 8.42 32.75 -9.50
C ALA A 5 7.71 31.89 -10.55
N ASN A 6 6.37 31.81 -10.48
CA ASN A 6 5.44 31.10 -11.38
C ASN A 6 4.97 29.67 -11.00
N SER A 7 5.09 29.22 -9.75
CA SER A 7 4.33 28.04 -9.30
C SER A 7 3.01 28.45 -8.63
N ILE A 8 1.88 28.16 -9.26
CA ILE A 8 0.57 28.18 -8.58
C ILE A 8 0.48 26.86 -7.78
N GLN A 9 0.66 26.94 -6.47
CA GLN A 9 0.46 25.80 -5.58
C GLN A 9 -1.03 25.74 -5.19
N TYR A 10 -1.78 24.85 -5.83
CA TYR A 10 -3.11 24.48 -5.34
C TYR A 10 -2.94 23.62 -4.07
N SER A 11 -2.75 24.26 -2.93
CA SER A 11 -2.80 23.58 -1.64
C SER A 11 -4.22 23.69 -1.11
N SER A 12 -5.01 22.63 -1.30
CA SER A 12 -6.22 22.45 -0.49
C SER A 12 -5.80 22.47 0.99
N PRO A 13 -6.55 23.14 1.87
CA PRO A 13 -6.21 23.18 3.29
C PRO A 13 -6.12 21.75 3.83
N GLN A 14 -4.97 21.41 4.39
CA GLN A 14 -4.74 20.12 5.04
C GLN A 14 -5.45 20.15 6.39
N PHE A 15 -6.36 19.20 6.61
CA PHE A 15 -7.01 19.06 7.91
C PHE A 15 -6.03 18.46 8.91
N ARG A 16 -5.51 19.31 9.79
CA ARG A 16 -4.46 18.95 10.76
C ARG A 16 -4.96 19.13 12.18
N ILE A 17 -5.05 18.03 12.92
CA ILE A 17 -5.50 18.02 14.33
C ILE A 17 -4.31 18.09 15.29
N LEU A 18 -3.21 17.42 14.97
CA LEU A 18 -2.05 17.28 15.87
C LEU A 18 -1.02 18.39 15.64
N SER A 19 -0.55 18.98 16.74
CA SER A 19 0.60 19.89 16.75
C SER A 19 1.91 19.16 16.43
N ASP A 20 2.96 19.91 16.05
CA ASP A 20 4.28 19.32 15.78
C ASP A 20 4.83 18.55 16.99
N LYS A 21 4.64 19.09 18.20
CA LYS A 21 5.05 18.45 19.45
C LYS A 21 4.33 17.11 19.67
N GLN A 22 3.02 17.04 19.41
CA GLN A 22 2.27 15.78 19.55
C GLN A 22 2.71 14.74 18.52
N MET A 23 3.05 15.14 17.30
CA MET A 23 3.60 14.22 16.29
C MET A 23 4.99 13.72 16.70
N GLU A 24 5.83 14.58 17.26
CA GLU A 24 7.15 14.22 17.79
C GLU A 24 7.04 13.23 18.96
N GLU A 25 6.10 13.46 19.89
CA GLU A 25 5.80 12.54 20.99
C GLU A 25 5.36 11.16 20.46
N LEU A 26 4.49 11.11 19.46
CA LEU A 26 4.07 9.85 18.81
C LEU A 26 5.23 9.14 18.09
N HIS A 27 6.09 9.90 17.42
CA HIS A 27 7.27 9.36 16.76
C HIS A 27 8.23 8.72 17.77
N PHE A 28 8.56 9.43 18.86
CA PHE A 28 9.42 8.88 19.91
C PHE A 28 8.79 7.67 20.62
N ALA A 29 7.48 7.68 20.85
CA ALA A 29 6.78 6.51 21.38
C ALA A 29 6.89 5.30 20.43
N THR A 30 6.75 5.54 19.12
CA THR A 30 6.92 4.50 18.08
C THR A 30 8.33 3.93 18.09
N LEU A 31 9.35 4.79 18.13
CA LEU A 31 10.75 4.37 18.22
C LEU A 31 11.02 3.54 19.48
N GLN A 32 10.48 3.96 20.64
CA GLN A 32 10.61 3.19 21.89
C GLN A 32 9.96 1.81 21.79
N ILE A 33 8.79 1.68 21.15
CA ILE A 33 8.14 0.38 20.94
C ILE A 33 9.01 -0.52 20.06
N LEU A 34 9.50 -0.01 18.93
CA LEU A 34 10.34 -0.77 18.01
C LEU A 34 11.65 -1.23 18.67
N GLU A 35 12.26 -0.37 19.48
CA GLU A 35 13.54 -0.64 20.12
C GLU A 35 13.43 -1.54 21.37
N ARG A 36 12.38 -1.39 22.18
CA ARG A 36 12.24 -2.12 23.45
C ARG A 36 11.37 -3.36 23.34
N THR A 37 10.27 -3.28 22.61
CA THR A 37 9.28 -4.36 22.46
C THR A 37 9.56 -5.18 21.21
N GLY A 38 9.88 -4.53 20.09
CA GLY A 38 10.17 -5.17 18.81
C GLY A 38 8.92 -5.71 18.09
N VAL A 39 9.15 -6.30 16.91
CA VAL A 39 8.11 -6.80 16.00
C VAL A 39 8.34 -8.29 15.72
N ALA A 40 7.26 -9.05 15.57
CA ALA A 40 7.33 -10.47 15.22
C ALA A 40 7.56 -10.64 13.72
N PHE A 41 8.55 -11.44 13.34
CA PHE A 41 8.80 -11.81 11.95
C PHE A 41 8.69 -13.31 11.79
N GLN A 42 7.94 -13.77 10.79
CA GLN A 42 7.80 -15.18 10.43
C GLN A 42 8.61 -15.55 9.17
N CYS A 43 9.61 -14.74 8.84
CA CYS A 43 10.46 -14.89 7.67
C CYS A 43 11.93 -14.76 8.09
N GLN A 44 12.71 -15.83 7.96
CA GLN A 44 14.11 -15.84 8.37
C GLN A 44 14.95 -14.86 7.55
N GLU A 45 14.69 -14.73 6.25
CA GLU A 45 15.38 -13.77 5.39
C GLU A 45 15.22 -12.33 5.90
N ALA A 46 14.01 -11.95 6.34
CA ALA A 46 13.77 -10.63 6.91
C ALA A 46 14.52 -10.43 8.24
N ILE A 47 14.59 -11.47 9.08
CA ILE A 47 15.34 -11.45 10.34
C ILE A 47 16.83 -11.25 10.05
N ASP A 48 17.38 -11.98 9.08
CA ASP A 48 18.79 -11.91 8.70
C ASP A 48 19.15 -10.53 8.13
N ILE A 49 18.31 -9.96 7.26
CA ILE A 49 18.48 -8.60 6.73
C ILE A 49 18.53 -7.57 7.87
N LEU A 50 17.58 -7.64 8.81
CA LEU A 50 17.52 -6.71 9.93
C LEU A 50 18.71 -6.91 10.90
N GLY A 51 19.07 -8.15 11.19
CA GLY A 51 20.22 -8.48 12.04
C GLY A 51 21.54 -8.00 11.44
N ASN A 52 21.76 -8.22 10.14
CA ASN A 52 22.92 -7.71 9.42
C ASN A 52 22.99 -6.18 9.38
N ALA A 53 21.83 -5.51 9.40
CA ALA A 53 21.75 -4.06 9.53
C ALA A 53 22.01 -3.56 10.98
N GLY A 54 22.08 -4.44 11.98
CA GLY A 54 22.35 -4.10 13.38
C GLY A 54 21.13 -4.07 14.29
N ALA A 55 20.01 -4.67 13.88
CA ALA A 55 18.86 -4.91 14.76
C ALA A 55 19.18 -6.04 15.77
N ASP A 56 18.54 -5.99 16.94
CA ASP A 56 18.66 -7.07 17.94
C ASP A 56 17.68 -8.20 17.60
N VAL A 57 18.28 -9.31 17.16
CA VAL A 57 17.60 -10.56 16.76
C VAL A 57 17.84 -11.68 17.78
N SER A 58 18.32 -11.36 19.00
CA SER A 58 18.59 -12.36 20.04
C SER A 58 17.34 -13.08 20.55
N ASN A 59 16.16 -12.48 20.37
CA ASN A 59 14.89 -13.08 20.71
C ASN A 59 14.30 -13.82 19.48
N PRO A 60 13.98 -15.13 19.61
CA PRO A 60 13.47 -15.93 18.48
C PRO A 60 12.07 -15.50 17.99
N ASN A 61 11.31 -14.74 18.79
CA ASN A 61 9.94 -14.36 18.47
C ASN A 61 9.80 -12.89 18.06
N ARG A 62 10.84 -12.08 18.24
CA ARG A 62 10.78 -10.62 18.07
C ARG A 62 12.13 -10.07 17.63
N VAL A 63 12.11 -9.21 16.62
CA VAL A 63 13.25 -8.38 16.24
C VAL A 63 13.04 -6.98 16.83
N LYS A 64 14.02 -6.51 17.61
CA LYS A 64 14.04 -5.14 18.13
C LYS A 64 14.84 -4.25 17.18
N ILE A 65 14.23 -3.16 16.75
CA ILE A 65 14.78 -2.27 15.73
C ILE A 65 15.20 -0.97 16.42
N PRO A 66 16.51 -0.70 16.57
CA PRO A 66 17.00 0.54 17.16
C PRO A 66 16.53 1.78 16.41
N SER A 67 16.34 2.87 17.16
CA SER A 67 15.88 4.16 16.62
C SER A 67 16.69 4.65 15.42
N TYR A 68 18.02 4.47 15.44
CA TYR A 68 18.90 4.93 14.36
C TYR A 68 18.65 4.21 13.02
N LEU A 69 18.25 2.93 13.04
CA LEU A 69 17.92 2.18 11.82
C LEU A 69 16.63 2.68 11.19
N VAL A 70 15.63 3.01 12.01
CA VAL A 70 14.38 3.60 11.55
C VAL A 70 14.65 4.95 10.87
N GLU A 71 15.42 5.82 11.53
CA GLU A 71 15.81 7.12 10.99
C GLU A 71 16.62 7.02 9.70
N GLN A 72 17.54 6.07 9.63
CA GLN A 72 18.32 5.81 8.42
C GLN A 72 17.42 5.36 7.26
N ALA A 73 16.49 4.43 7.51
CA ALA A 73 15.55 3.96 6.52
C ALA A 73 14.64 5.09 5.98
N LEU A 74 14.13 5.95 6.87
CA LEU A 74 13.29 7.10 6.51
C LEU A 74 14.03 8.16 5.66
N ARG A 75 15.36 8.30 5.86
CA ARG A 75 16.19 9.19 5.04
C ARG A 75 16.40 8.66 3.63
N THR A 76 16.53 7.34 3.48
CA THR A 76 16.72 6.70 2.17
C THR A 76 15.41 6.49 1.40
N ALA A 77 14.26 6.53 2.08
CA ALA A 77 12.96 6.36 1.44
C ALA A 77 12.69 7.49 0.43
N PRO A 78 12.26 7.16 -0.81
CA PRO A 78 11.98 8.15 -1.83
C PRO A 78 10.83 9.06 -1.39
N LYS A 79 10.95 10.37 -1.66
CA LYS A 79 9.89 11.36 -1.36
C LYS A 79 8.81 11.42 -2.43
N MET A 80 9.05 10.81 -3.59
CA MET A 80 8.13 10.75 -4.72
C MET A 80 8.30 9.40 -5.42
N ILE A 81 7.18 8.76 -5.75
CA ILE A 81 7.13 7.55 -6.58
C ILE A 81 6.11 7.80 -7.69
N THR A 82 6.48 7.51 -8.94
CA THR A 82 5.55 7.52 -10.06
C THR A 82 5.17 6.09 -10.43
N LEU A 83 3.88 5.79 -10.43
CA LEU A 83 3.33 4.55 -10.96
C LEU A 83 2.97 4.76 -12.43
N TYR A 84 3.17 3.73 -13.25
CA TYR A 84 3.02 3.78 -14.69
C TYR A 84 1.89 2.85 -15.15
N THR A 85 1.26 3.19 -16.27
CA THR A 85 0.33 2.30 -16.96
C THR A 85 1.08 1.08 -17.51
N ARG A 86 0.32 0.08 -17.99
CA ARG A 86 0.88 -1.09 -18.67
C ARG A 86 1.67 -0.71 -19.92
N GLU A 87 1.26 0.36 -20.60
CA GLU A 87 1.88 0.90 -21.80
C GLU A 87 3.14 1.74 -21.49
N GLY A 88 3.46 1.95 -20.20
CA GLY A 88 4.66 2.66 -19.77
C GLY A 88 4.47 4.17 -19.60
N GLU A 89 3.23 4.65 -19.63
CA GLU A 89 2.93 6.08 -19.45
C GLU A 89 2.80 6.44 -17.96
N PRO A 90 3.27 7.61 -17.51
CA PRO A 90 3.08 8.05 -16.13
C PRO A 90 1.58 8.16 -15.78
N ALA A 91 1.13 7.43 -14.76
CA ALA A 91 -0.28 7.38 -14.36
C ALA A 91 -0.52 8.12 -13.04
N ILE A 92 0.20 7.75 -11.98
CA ILE A 92 -0.05 8.21 -10.61
C ILE A 92 1.25 8.72 -10.00
N VAL A 93 1.24 9.92 -9.40
CA VAL A 93 2.40 10.52 -8.73
C VAL A 93 2.16 10.59 -7.23
N LEU A 94 2.77 9.67 -6.48
CA LEU A 94 2.72 9.60 -5.03
C LEU A 94 3.78 10.53 -4.42
N ASN A 95 3.40 11.76 -4.09
CA ASN A 95 4.30 12.76 -3.49
C ASN A 95 3.71 13.47 -2.24
N GLY A 96 2.53 13.03 -1.78
CA GLY A 96 1.82 13.61 -0.64
C GLY A 96 1.12 14.96 -0.91
N THR A 97 1.15 15.45 -2.15
CA THR A 97 0.59 16.75 -2.56
C THR A 97 -0.34 16.69 -3.78
N THR A 98 -0.23 15.66 -4.64
CA THR A 98 -1.02 15.55 -5.89
C THR A 98 -2.50 15.18 -5.71
N GLY A 99 -3.03 15.23 -4.48
CA GLY A 99 -4.41 14.87 -4.18
C GLY A 99 -4.59 13.39 -3.81
N SER A 100 -5.82 12.89 -3.93
CA SER A 100 -6.19 11.51 -3.61
C SER A 100 -6.32 10.70 -4.89
N HIS A 101 -5.76 9.48 -4.89
CA HIS A 101 -5.91 8.55 -6.00
C HIS A 101 -6.92 7.46 -5.67
N PHE A 102 -7.99 7.36 -6.46
CA PHE A 102 -9.07 6.41 -6.19
C PHE A 102 -8.91 5.16 -7.06
N GLY A 103 -9.22 4.02 -6.48
CA GLY A 103 -9.20 2.75 -7.18
C GLY A 103 -9.96 1.68 -6.41
N ALA A 104 -9.96 0.47 -6.95
CA ALA A 104 -10.83 -0.59 -6.47
C ALA A 104 -10.24 -1.99 -6.61
N PHE A 105 -10.89 -2.92 -5.93
CA PHE A 105 -10.52 -4.33 -5.84
C PHE A 105 -11.56 -5.17 -6.58
N PRO A 106 -11.23 -5.84 -7.69
CA PRO A 106 -12.19 -6.62 -8.46
C PRO A 106 -12.46 -8.01 -7.86
N ASP A 107 -11.61 -8.50 -6.95
CA ASP A 107 -11.51 -9.91 -6.54
C ASP A 107 -11.95 -10.20 -5.11
N ASN A 108 -13.03 -9.54 -4.68
CA ASN A 108 -13.63 -9.78 -3.35
C ASN A 108 -14.00 -11.26 -3.15
N ILE A 109 -13.82 -11.80 -1.93
CA ILE A 109 -14.16 -13.21 -1.61
C ILE A 109 -15.65 -13.51 -1.85
N THR A 110 -16.51 -12.55 -1.50
CA THR A 110 -17.97 -12.63 -1.69
C THR A 110 -18.42 -11.58 -2.69
N HIS A 111 -19.31 -11.97 -3.59
CA HIS A 111 -19.90 -11.12 -4.61
C HIS A 111 -21.38 -10.87 -4.34
N LEU A 112 -21.80 -9.61 -4.39
CA LEU A 112 -23.21 -9.24 -4.40
C LEU A 112 -23.67 -9.18 -5.86
N ASP A 113 -24.45 -10.18 -6.28
CA ASP A 113 -24.99 -10.24 -7.63
C ASP A 113 -25.94 -9.05 -7.86
N PRO A 114 -25.67 -8.15 -8.81
CA PRO A 114 -26.46 -6.94 -9.02
C PRO A 114 -27.85 -7.22 -9.61
N TYR A 115 -28.07 -8.39 -10.20
CA TYR A 115 -29.34 -8.76 -10.81
C TYR A 115 -30.27 -9.47 -9.83
N THR A 116 -29.70 -10.28 -8.93
CA THR A 116 -30.50 -11.06 -7.96
C THR A 116 -30.50 -10.47 -6.56
N GLY A 117 -29.57 -9.56 -6.25
CA GLY A 117 -29.39 -8.98 -4.92
C GLY A 117 -28.86 -9.97 -3.87
N LYS A 118 -28.44 -11.18 -4.28
CA LYS A 118 -27.96 -12.21 -3.37
C LYS A 118 -26.44 -12.18 -3.28
N ARG A 119 -25.93 -12.41 -2.06
CA ARG A 119 -24.51 -12.66 -1.83
C ARG A 119 -24.19 -14.10 -2.17
N ARG A 120 -23.12 -14.30 -2.93
CA ARG A 120 -22.57 -15.61 -3.27
C ARG A 120 -21.04 -15.55 -3.32
N GLU A 121 -20.40 -16.68 -3.55
CA GLU A 121 -18.97 -16.71 -3.85
C GLU A 121 -18.68 -15.92 -5.13
N CYS A 122 -17.51 -15.28 -5.15
CA CYS A 122 -16.99 -14.60 -6.33
C CYS A 122 -16.34 -15.62 -7.27
N TYR A 123 -16.68 -15.52 -8.54
CA TYR A 123 -16.12 -16.30 -9.63
C TYR A 123 -15.26 -15.43 -10.53
N VAL A 124 -14.39 -16.04 -11.31
CA VAL A 124 -13.50 -15.35 -12.26
C VAL A 124 -14.26 -14.41 -13.21
N GLY A 125 -15.47 -14.78 -13.62
CA GLY A 125 -16.32 -13.90 -14.44
C GLY A 125 -16.74 -12.61 -13.75
N ASP A 126 -16.95 -12.64 -12.43
CA ASP A 126 -17.28 -11.44 -11.65
C ASP A 126 -16.09 -10.49 -11.57
N ILE A 127 -14.88 -11.05 -11.41
CA ILE A 127 -13.64 -10.28 -11.44
C ILE A 127 -13.49 -9.58 -12.78
N ALA A 128 -13.66 -10.31 -13.89
CA ALA A 128 -13.57 -9.73 -15.23
C ALA A 128 -14.60 -8.61 -15.44
N ASN A 129 -15.83 -8.79 -14.95
CA ASN A 129 -16.87 -7.77 -15.03
C ASN A 129 -16.54 -6.55 -14.17
N MET A 130 -16.01 -6.76 -12.96
CA MET A 130 -15.62 -5.67 -12.06
C MET A 130 -14.39 -4.92 -12.60
N ALA A 131 -13.41 -5.62 -13.16
CA ALA A 131 -12.24 -5.00 -13.79
C ALA A 131 -12.67 -4.08 -14.95
N ARG A 132 -13.57 -4.54 -15.83
CA ARG A 132 -14.15 -3.70 -16.90
C ARG A 132 -14.94 -2.52 -16.36
N LEU A 133 -15.67 -2.71 -15.26
CA LEU A 133 -16.40 -1.61 -14.62
C LEU A 133 -15.44 -0.55 -14.08
N ILE A 134 -14.37 -0.97 -13.38
CA ILE A 134 -13.35 -0.07 -12.84
C ILE A 134 -12.69 0.72 -13.98
N ASP A 135 -12.29 0.05 -15.06
CA ASP A 135 -11.67 0.66 -16.24
C ASP A 135 -12.59 1.68 -16.93
N ALA A 136 -13.90 1.43 -16.95
CA ALA A 136 -14.88 2.34 -17.54
C ALA A 136 -15.22 3.57 -16.68
N LEU A 137 -14.83 3.60 -15.39
CA LEU A 137 -15.17 4.68 -14.47
C LEU A 137 -14.13 5.81 -14.54
N PRO A 138 -14.51 7.06 -14.90
CA PRO A 138 -13.55 8.14 -15.19
C PRO A 138 -12.78 8.66 -13.95
N ASN A 139 -13.20 8.26 -12.75
CA ASN A 139 -12.58 8.66 -11.48
C ASN A 139 -11.91 7.48 -10.76
N MET A 140 -11.67 6.36 -11.45
CA MET A 140 -10.91 5.23 -10.92
C MET A 140 -9.59 5.16 -11.70
N GLU A 141 -8.48 5.36 -11.00
CA GLU A 141 -7.14 5.49 -11.59
C GLU A 141 -6.33 4.20 -11.50
N TRP A 142 -6.72 3.28 -10.62
CA TRP A 142 -6.02 2.01 -10.44
C TRP A 142 -6.96 0.87 -10.04
N ALA A 143 -6.52 -0.35 -10.35
CA ALA A 143 -7.12 -1.59 -9.86
C ALA A 143 -6.04 -2.43 -9.17
N PHE A 144 -6.40 -3.11 -8.09
CA PHE A 144 -5.50 -4.00 -7.34
C PHE A 144 -6.18 -5.34 -7.06
N THR A 145 -5.40 -6.43 -7.04
CA THR A 145 -5.87 -7.78 -6.69
C THR A 145 -5.20 -8.30 -5.41
N GLY A 146 -6.02 -8.89 -4.52
CA GLY A 146 -5.60 -9.45 -3.24
C GLY A 146 -5.20 -10.93 -3.26
N SER A 147 -5.08 -11.58 -4.43
CA SER A 147 -4.59 -12.97 -4.59
C SER A 147 -5.41 -14.07 -3.89
N SER A 148 -6.56 -13.77 -3.29
CA SER A 148 -7.39 -14.76 -2.59
C SER A 148 -8.69 -15.00 -3.33
N HIS A 149 -8.86 -16.20 -3.88
CA HIS A 149 -10.05 -16.54 -4.65
C HIS A 149 -10.53 -17.96 -4.33
N PRO A 150 -11.74 -18.12 -3.74
CA PRO A 150 -12.20 -19.42 -3.25
C PRO A 150 -12.55 -20.41 -4.37
N THR A 151 -12.83 -19.92 -5.58
CA THR A 151 -13.34 -20.74 -6.70
C THR A 151 -12.25 -21.23 -7.65
N VAL A 152 -10.98 -20.98 -7.36
CA VAL A 152 -9.82 -21.49 -8.11
C VAL A 152 -8.76 -22.04 -7.16
N PRO A 153 -7.90 -22.98 -7.61
CA PRO A 153 -6.81 -23.48 -6.77
C PRO A 153 -5.89 -22.35 -6.28
N PRO A 154 -5.53 -22.31 -4.98
CA PRO A 154 -4.70 -21.23 -4.42
C PRO A 154 -3.37 -21.02 -5.15
N SER A 155 -2.77 -22.08 -5.71
CA SER A 155 -1.49 -22.02 -6.42
C SER A 155 -1.52 -21.24 -7.75
N ILE A 156 -2.72 -20.91 -8.26
CA ILE A 156 -2.89 -20.17 -9.52
C ILE A 156 -3.79 -18.95 -9.39
N ALA A 157 -4.38 -18.70 -8.21
CA ALA A 157 -5.41 -17.68 -8.02
C ALA A 157 -4.94 -16.30 -8.47
N ASP A 158 -3.75 -15.91 -8.02
CA ASP A 158 -3.10 -14.64 -8.32
C ASP A 158 -2.89 -14.47 -9.82
N LYS A 159 -2.44 -15.51 -10.53
CA LYS A 159 -2.23 -15.47 -11.99
C LYS A 159 -3.55 -15.31 -12.74
N VAL A 160 -4.57 -16.08 -12.35
CA VAL A 160 -5.89 -16.02 -12.99
C VAL A 160 -6.52 -14.64 -12.80
N THR A 161 -6.41 -14.07 -11.61
CA THR A 161 -6.94 -12.74 -11.33
C THR A 161 -6.19 -11.66 -12.09
N VAL A 162 -4.85 -11.64 -12.02
CA VAL A 162 -4.03 -10.66 -12.77
C VAL A 162 -4.38 -10.69 -14.27
N LEU A 163 -4.60 -11.87 -14.85
CA LEU A 163 -5.04 -12.00 -16.24
C LEU A 163 -6.34 -11.26 -16.53
N GLN A 164 -7.30 -11.20 -15.60
CA GLN A 164 -8.56 -10.45 -15.81
C GLN A 164 -8.37 -8.93 -15.75
N LEU A 165 -7.28 -8.43 -15.16
CA LEU A 165 -6.98 -6.99 -15.08
C LEU A 165 -6.16 -6.51 -16.28
N VAL A 166 -5.45 -7.42 -16.94
CA VAL A 166 -4.56 -7.09 -18.07
C VAL A 166 -5.09 -7.51 -19.44
N LEU A 167 -6.26 -8.15 -19.51
CA LEU A 167 -6.95 -8.53 -20.76
C LEU A 167 -8.14 -7.60 -21.01
#